data_AF-A0A1B6J773-F1
#
_entry.id   AF-A0A1B6J773-F1
#
_cell.length_a   1.000
_cell.length_b   1.000
_cell.length_c   1.000
_cell.angle_alpha   90.00
_cell.angle_beta   90.00
_cell.angle_gamma   90.00
#
_symmetry.space_group_name_H-M   'P 1'
#
loop_
_entity.id
_entity.type
_entity.pdbx_description
1 polymer ?
#
loop_
_entity_poly.entity_id
_entity_poly.type
_entity_poly.pdbx_seq_one_letter_code
_entity_poly.pdbx_strand_id
1 'polypeptide(L)'
;MSKSKELQLPVSRIRTIMKSSPDVENIGQDALHLVTKATELFVQFLSQEALKRCDSKELEYKQFAEVVQSSENMMFLREILPKKITVKEYKAMMEKNKENMDMEEGSD
;
A
#
# COMPACT_ATOMS: atom_id res chain seq x y z
N MET A 1 -28.16 -16.05 10.86
CA MET A 1 -27.34 -16.32 9.65
C MET A 1 -27.10 -14.98 8.96
N SER A 2 -25.86 -14.50 8.93
CA SER A 2 -25.52 -13.17 8.43
C SER A 2 -25.75 -13.07 6.92
N LYS A 3 -26.25 -11.92 6.43
CA LYS A 3 -26.64 -11.67 5.03
C LYS A 3 -25.41 -11.68 4.10
N SER A 4 -24.96 -12.86 3.68
CA SER A 4 -23.95 -12.99 2.63
C SER A 4 -24.61 -12.94 1.26
N LYS A 5 -24.80 -11.72 0.71
CA LYS A 5 -25.12 -11.52 -0.73
C LYS A 5 -24.95 -10.09 -1.24
N GLU A 6 -24.68 -9.12 -0.38
CA GLU A 6 -24.62 -7.71 -0.79
C GLU A 6 -23.17 -7.20 -0.76
N LEU A 7 -22.73 -6.63 -1.88
CA LEU A 7 -21.49 -5.86 -1.96
C LEU A 7 -21.62 -4.66 -1.03
N GLN A 8 -20.62 -4.45 -0.18
CA GLN A 8 -20.55 -3.36 0.78
C GLN A 8 -20.00 -2.08 0.15
N LEU A 9 -19.17 -2.22 -0.89
CA LEU A 9 -18.65 -1.07 -1.64
C LEU A 9 -19.63 -0.63 -2.76
N PRO A 10 -19.74 0.69 -3.01
CA PRO A 10 -20.60 1.21 -4.06
C PRO A 10 -20.07 0.82 -5.44
N VAL A 11 -20.77 -0.10 -6.10
CA VAL A 11 -20.43 -0.67 -7.41
C VAL A 11 -20.23 0.41 -8.49
N SER A 12 -21.01 1.48 -8.45
CA SER A 12 -20.88 2.61 -9.38
C SER A 12 -19.52 3.29 -9.26
N ARG A 13 -19.01 3.49 -8.04
CA ARG A 13 -17.70 4.09 -7.80
C ARG A 13 -16.57 3.17 -8.26
N ILE A 14 -16.68 1.87 -7.99
CA ILE A 14 -15.71 0.88 -8.50
C ILE A 14 -15.65 0.94 -10.03
N ARG A 15 -16.80 0.96 -10.70
CA ARG A 15 -16.87 1.09 -12.16
C ARG A 15 -16.19 2.37 -12.65
N THR A 16 -16.43 3.51 -12.01
CA THR A 16 -15.78 4.78 -12.38
C THR A 16 -14.26 4.70 -12.25
N ILE A 17 -13.74 4.10 -11.18
CA ILE A 17 -12.30 3.91 -10.97
C ILE A 17 -11.72 2.97 -12.03
N MET A 18 -12.38 1.84 -12.31
CA MET A 18 -11.93 0.93 -13.37
C MET A 18 -11.86 1.62 -14.75
N LYS A 19 -12.84 2.49 -15.06
CA LYS A 19 -12.87 3.28 -16.30
C LYS A 19 -11.93 4.48 -16.34
N SER A 20 -11.22 4.81 -15.24
CA SER A 20 -10.22 5.87 -15.28
C SER A 20 -8.92 5.42 -15.96
N SER A 21 -8.77 4.12 -16.22
CA SER A 21 -7.70 3.60 -17.05
C SER A 21 -8.02 3.85 -18.53
N PRO A 22 -7.07 4.40 -19.32
CA PRO A 22 -7.31 4.80 -20.71
C PRO A 22 -7.71 3.65 -21.62
N ASP A 23 -7.35 2.40 -21.27
CA ASP A 23 -7.57 1.21 -22.11
C ASP A 23 -8.86 0.44 -21.74
N VAL A 24 -9.69 0.96 -20.84
CA VAL A 24 -10.89 0.26 -20.33
C VAL A 24 -12.17 0.91 -20.85
N GLU A 25 -12.72 0.37 -21.94
CA GLU A 25 -13.98 0.85 -22.52
C GLU A 25 -15.22 0.23 -21.85
N ASN A 26 -15.28 -1.11 -21.87
CA ASN A 26 -16.43 -1.90 -21.43
C ASN A 26 -16.02 -2.86 -20.30
N ILE A 27 -16.85 -2.92 -19.25
CA ILE A 27 -16.62 -3.77 -18.07
C ILE A 27 -17.83 -4.68 -17.89
N GLY A 28 -17.60 -5.99 -18.01
CA GLY A 28 -18.62 -7.02 -17.76
C GLY A 28 -19.09 -7.02 -16.30
N GLN A 29 -20.35 -7.40 -16.06
CA GLN A 29 -20.95 -7.37 -14.72
C GLN A 29 -20.25 -8.32 -13.75
N ASP A 30 -19.85 -9.51 -14.21
CA ASP A 30 -19.16 -10.50 -13.38
C ASP A 30 -17.76 -10.00 -12.95
N ALA A 31 -17.02 -9.39 -13.88
CA ALA A 31 -15.73 -8.77 -13.58
C ALA A 31 -15.88 -7.62 -12.58
N LEU A 32 -16.91 -6.78 -12.75
CA LEU A 32 -17.20 -5.69 -11.81
C LEU A 32 -17.57 -6.21 -10.42
N HIS A 33 -18.38 -7.26 -10.35
CA HIS A 33 -18.74 -7.91 -9.08
C HIS A 33 -17.51 -8.48 -8.38
N LEU A 34 -16.68 -9.22 -9.13
CA LEU A 34 -15.46 -9.84 -8.62
C LEU A 34 -14.46 -8.79 -8.10
N VAL A 35 -14.20 -7.73 -8.88
CA VAL A 35 -13.29 -6.65 -8.48
C VAL A 35 -13.83 -5.90 -7.27
N THR A 36 -15.14 -5.66 -7.20
CA THR A 36 -15.76 -5.04 -6.02
C THR A 36 -15.51 -5.89 -4.78
N LYS A 37 -15.73 -7.21 -4.88
CA LYS A 37 -15.51 -8.11 -3.75
C LYS A 37 -14.04 -8.25 -3.37
N ALA A 38 -13.14 -8.34 -4.36
CA ALA A 38 -11.70 -8.37 -4.14
C ALA A 38 -11.21 -7.10 -3.43
N THR A 39 -11.77 -5.93 -3.80
CA THR A 39 -11.43 -4.65 -3.17
C THR A 39 -11.81 -4.62 -1.69
N GLU A 40 -12.99 -5.14 -1.32
CA GLU A 40 -13.40 -5.28 0.08
C GLU A 40 -12.43 -6.14 0.88
N LEU A 41 -12.10 -7.32 0.33
CA LEU A 41 -11.17 -8.25 0.96
C LEU A 41 -9.76 -7.65 1.08
N PHE A 42 -9.32 -6.90 0.07
CA PHE A 42 -8.03 -6.23 0.07
C PHE A 42 -7.93 -5.18 1.19
N VAL A 43 -8.95 -4.32 1.35
CA VAL A 43 -8.98 -3.32 2.43
C VAL A 43 -8.95 -4.00 3.80
N GLN A 44 -9.74 -5.06 3.98
CA GLN A 44 -9.73 -5.83 5.22
C GLN A 44 -8.36 -6.47 5.48
N PHE A 45 -7.77 -7.12 4.47
CA PHE A 45 -6.46 -7.74 4.54
C PHE A 45 -5.38 -6.73 4.94
N LEU A 46 -5.30 -5.60 4.24
CA LEU A 46 -4.29 -4.58 4.49
C LEU A 46 -4.41 -4.00 5.91
N SER A 47 -5.64 -3.78 6.37
CA SER A 47 -5.92 -3.30 7.73
C SER A 47 -5.48 -4.31 8.79
N GLN A 48 -5.72 -5.61 8.57
CA GLN A 48 -5.30 -6.68 9.48
C GLN A 48 -3.78 -6.85 9.50
N GLU A 49 -3.12 -6.77 8.35
CA GLU A 49 -1.65 -6.84 8.26
C GLU A 49 -0.96 -5.64 8.93
N ALA A 50 -1.55 -4.45 8.82
CA ALA A 50 -1.06 -3.27 9.52
C ALA A 50 -1.25 -3.43 11.04
N LEU A 51 -2.40 -3.96 11.48
CA LEU A 51 -2.70 -4.12 12.91
C LEU A 51 -1.75 -5.11 13.60
N LYS A 52 -1.29 -6.15 12.89
CA LYS A 52 -0.28 -7.09 13.39
C LYS A 52 1.08 -6.43 13.71
N ARG A 53 1.33 -5.23 13.17
CA ARG A 53 2.54 -4.43 13.38
C ARG A 53 2.32 -3.29 14.38
N CYS A 54 1.15 -3.23 15.02
CA CYS A 54 0.89 -2.31 16.11
C CYS A 54 1.14 -2.98 17.46
N ASP A 55 1.85 -2.29 18.35
CA ASP A 55 1.91 -2.65 19.77
C ASP A 55 0.65 -2.19 20.54
N SER A 56 -0.08 -1.23 19.96
CA SER A 56 -1.33 -0.67 20.47
C SER A 56 -2.53 -1.12 19.64
N LYS A 57 -3.73 -0.69 20.03
CA LYS A 57 -4.97 -0.90 19.24
C LYS A 57 -5.23 0.21 18.22
N GLU A 58 -4.28 1.11 18.01
CA GLU A 58 -4.41 2.25 17.10
C GLU A 58 -3.59 2.02 15.83
N LEU A 59 -4.25 2.17 14.68
CA LEU A 59 -3.62 2.07 13.37
C LEU A 59 -3.11 3.44 12.93
N GLU A 60 -1.81 3.55 12.68
CA GLU A 60 -1.20 4.75 12.13
C GLU A 60 -0.66 4.47 10.72
N TYR A 61 -0.33 5.54 10.00
CA TYR A 61 0.25 5.47 8.66
C TYR A 61 1.51 4.60 8.59
N LYS A 62 2.37 4.65 9.63
CA LYS A 62 3.66 3.95 9.63
C LYS A 62 3.49 2.43 9.46
N GLN A 63 2.47 1.82 10.07
CA GLN A 63 2.25 0.39 9.93
C GLN A 63 1.83 0.02 8.51
N PHE A 64 0.98 0.81 7.86
CA PHE A 64 0.63 0.58 6.45
C PHE A 64 1.85 0.70 5.54
N ALA A 65 2.67 1.75 5.74
CA ALA A 65 3.91 1.92 5.00
C ALA A 65 4.86 0.74 5.23
N GLU A 66 4.98 0.23 6.46
CA GLU A 66 5.80 -0.95 6.74
C GLU A 66 5.31 -2.23 6.05
N VAL A 67 3.99 -2.50 6.07
CA VAL A 67 3.41 -3.65 5.35
C VAL A 67 3.77 -3.58 3.86
N VAL A 68 3.50 -2.43 3.24
CA VAL A 68 3.67 -2.23 1.80
C VAL A 68 5.14 -2.33 1.39
N GLN A 69 6.04 -1.82 2.20
CA GLN A 69 7.46 -1.75 1.87
C GLN A 69 8.20 -3.06 2.20
N SER A 70 7.62 -3.92 3.04
CA SER A 70 8.17 -5.24 3.38
C SER A 70 7.63 -6.40 2.55
N SER A 71 6.55 -6.19 1.79
CA SER A 71 5.86 -7.27 1.07
C SER A 71 5.97 -7.10 -0.45
N GLU A 72 6.34 -8.17 -1.15
CA GLU A 72 6.55 -8.12 -2.61
C GLU A 72 5.23 -8.01 -3.38
N ASN A 73 4.19 -8.69 -2.91
CA ASN A 73 2.83 -8.58 -3.45
C ASN A 73 2.18 -7.20 -3.23
N MET A 74 2.85 -6.27 -2.53
CA MET A 74 2.42 -4.89 -2.30
C MET A 74 3.25 -3.87 -3.07
N MET A 75 4.15 -4.30 -3.96
CA MET A 75 5.02 -3.41 -4.72
C MET A 75 4.25 -2.28 -5.43
N PHE A 76 3.05 -2.58 -5.95
CA PHE A 76 2.18 -1.61 -6.63
C PHE A 76 1.75 -0.41 -5.76
N LEU A 77 1.89 -0.50 -4.42
CA LEU A 77 1.56 0.58 -3.49
C LEU A 77 2.77 1.34 -2.96
N ARG A 78 4.01 0.94 -3.28
CA ARG A 78 5.21 1.53 -2.65
C ARG A 78 5.34 3.03 -2.90
N GLU A 79 4.95 3.49 -4.09
CA GLU A 79 4.97 4.91 -4.45
C GLU A 79 3.81 5.69 -3.83
N ILE A 80 2.68 5.02 -3.57
CA ILE A 80 1.49 5.62 -2.96
C ILE A 80 1.64 5.74 -1.44
N LEU A 81 2.33 4.78 -0.82
CA LEU A 81 2.57 4.68 0.63
C LEU A 81 4.07 4.63 0.94
N PRO A 82 4.82 5.73 0.72
CA PRO A 82 6.24 5.80 1.04
C PRO A 82 6.50 5.77 2.56
N LYS A 83 7.64 5.22 2.98
CA LYS A 83 8.08 5.41 4.38
C LYS A 83 8.41 6.88 4.60
N LYS A 84 7.77 7.49 5.60
CA LYS A 84 8.12 8.85 6.02
C LYS A 84 9.41 8.80 6.81
N ILE A 85 10.33 9.70 6.46
CA ILE A 85 11.54 9.98 7.23
C ILE A 85 11.50 11.45 7.66
N THR A 86 12.03 11.72 8.82
CA THR A 86 12.25 13.07 9.32
C THR A 86 13.45 13.70 8.62
N VAL A 87 13.50 15.03 8.58
CA VAL A 87 14.66 15.77 8.05
C VAL A 87 15.95 15.39 8.79
N LYS A 88 15.85 15.10 10.10
CA LYS A 88 16.98 14.65 10.91
C LYS A 88 17.51 13.29 10.43
N GLU A 89 16.63 12.32 10.22
CA GLU A 89 17.00 11.00 9.70
C GLU A 89 17.59 11.08 8.30
N TYR A 90 17.00 11.92 7.44
CA TYR A 90 17.54 12.16 6.10
C TYR A 90 18.96 12.71 6.15
N LYS A 91 19.21 13.75 6.97
CA LYS A 91 20.57 14.32 7.12
C LYS A 91 21.57 13.26 7.60
N ALA A 92 21.19 12.46 8.59
CA ALA A 92 22.04 11.38 9.09
C ALA A 92 22.32 10.30 8.02
N MET A 93 21.32 9.95 7.20
CA MET A 93 21.51 9.04 6.05
C MET A 93 22.49 9.62 5.02
N MET A 94 22.40 10.92 4.72
CA MET A 94 23.29 11.58 3.77
C MET A 94 24.74 11.67 4.29
N GLU A 95 24.92 11.97 5.58
CA GLU A 95 26.25 11.97 6.23
C GLU A 95 26.86 10.56 6.20
N LYS A 96 26.11 9.54 6.61
CA LYS A 96 26.58 8.14 6.59
C LYS A 96 26.92 7.65 5.19
N ASN A 97 26.11 8.03 4.18
CA ASN A 97 26.40 7.67 2.79
C ASN A 97 27.69 8.33 2.29
N LYS A 98 27.97 9.57 2.71
CA LYS A 98 29.22 10.25 2.38
C LYS A 98 30.43 9.58 3.04
N GLU A 99 30.32 9.23 4.33
CA GLU A 99 31.38 8.51 5.04
C GLU A 99 31.70 7.14 4.39
N ASN A 100 30.68 6.41 3.93
CA ASN A 100 30.88 5.16 3.22
C ASN A 100 31.63 5.35 1.89
N MET A 101 31.33 6.41 1.14
CA MET A 101 32.05 6.74 -0.11
C MET A 101 33.50 7.11 0.16
N ASP A 102 33.75 7.95 1.17
CA ASP A 102 35.11 8.38 1.54
C ASP A 102 35.97 7.18 2.04
N MET A 103 35.35 6.17 2.66
CA MET A 103 36.02 4.93 3.06
C MET A 103 36.33 3.99 1.89
N GLU A 104 35.47 3.93 0.87
CA GLU A 104 35.73 3.12 -0.33
C GLU A 104 36.84 3.74 -1.20
N GLU A 105 36.88 5.06 -1.35
CA GLU A 105 37.93 5.76 -2.12
C GLU A 105 39.31 5.79 -1.41
N GLY A 106 39.35 5.65 -0.09
CA GLY A 106 40.59 5.62 0.69
C GLY A 106 41.26 4.24 0.83
N SER A 107 40.73 3.22 0.13
CA SER A 107 41.18 1.83 0.23
C SER A 107 41.96 1.30 -0.98
N ASP A 108 42.35 2.19 -1.91
CA ASP A 108 43.32 1.96 -3.01
C ASP A 108 44.70 2.56 -2.69
#